data_AF-A0A2W4IAW6-F1
#
_entry.id   AF-A0A2W4IAW6-F1
#
_cell.length_a   1.000
_cell.length_b   1.000
_cell.length_c   1.000
_cell.angle_alpha   90.00
_cell.angle_beta   90.00
_cell.angle_gamma   90.00
#
_symmetry.space_group_name_H-M   'P 1'
#
loop_
_entity.id
_entity.type
_entity.pdbx_description
1 polymer ?
#
loop_
_entity_poly.entity_id
_entity_poly.type
_entity_poly.pdbx_seq_one_letter_code
_entity_poly.pdbx_strand_id
1 'polypeptide(L)'
;MKLEDRTYKWCHRCSGSIDEAAIYCRFCRNDLLMGEQRKDPFFGPESKFDAARRWVPKLNSLIEMLPDSNLKRHLLDGLHMRGRLPTMAMYERDEESERQFNESNVGLERPPMEQEKSIIREIFLNLKDAGIDIDPMLDTPKLRVLKLTPETMSAMYEARIARQLDGKQCKFCREKSAQNAATCEFCKSNFSDPPKREARRFRKNTIGFFPLDKGLLKDVLLHIAVNRALTGGAWRSELADVLSKHDICNADVENGVKQRQFLMEEDMSIELPMSEWQRSLMFEGLDDGMDGYHAIHNIIELGQTCLQEEFHEEAELVLNFAMAVADTHPLGNVTGLDAMREPLKTSGWMALSQLYETTGRYAEAEEAHAKMFQIGPSMAIPGLDEIMKATMELLSPQRSIRQADLCFKQSKFDEAIDLYKKALTALDKQENKPFIGFSKMSGLVQGESPSSMTSPAPEDYDVAPTMNGPDQTKLNDVSDLVLVSTAHRVGVMKKLAEVYMAKKDYATAVYVLDETMELAEQLNEPYQALVADVCDCYGRLNMMQKKYPEAEHQFRRAVEFYSSVKDPMDPEEFVTVVNKASNCLADSLEAQGKIDEMKKYRK
;
A
#
# COMPACT_ATOMS: atom_id res chain seq x y z
N MET A 1 -19.59 44.95 -8.46
CA MET A 1 -18.26 44.63 -7.93
C MET A 1 -17.67 43.63 -8.90
N LYS A 2 -16.71 44.07 -9.74
CA LYS A 2 -15.95 43.13 -10.57
C LYS A 2 -15.15 42.23 -9.61
N LEU A 3 -14.84 41.00 -10.01
CA LEU A 3 -14.03 40.07 -9.22
C LEU A 3 -12.68 40.66 -8.74
N GLU A 4 -12.20 41.66 -9.47
CA GLU A 4 -10.99 42.46 -9.21
C GLU A 4 -10.96 43.08 -7.79
N ASP A 5 -12.12 43.33 -7.17
CA ASP A 5 -12.20 43.99 -5.85
C ASP A 5 -12.16 43.02 -4.65
N ARG A 6 -12.17 41.70 -4.87
CA ARG A 6 -12.13 40.73 -3.76
C ARG A 6 -10.72 40.63 -3.20
N THR A 7 -10.60 40.71 -1.88
CA THR A 7 -9.36 40.43 -1.16
C THR A 7 -9.41 39.03 -0.55
N TYR A 8 -8.25 38.37 -0.54
CA TYR A 8 -8.12 36.97 -0.16
C TYR A 8 -7.12 36.80 0.98
N LYS A 9 -7.36 35.81 1.84
CA LYS A 9 -6.43 35.38 2.87
C LYS A 9 -6.31 33.85 2.88
N TRP A 10 -5.20 33.34 3.41
CA TRP A 10 -5.03 31.91 3.62
C TRP A 10 -5.64 31.47 4.94
N CYS A 11 -6.45 30.42 4.93
CA CYS A 11 -6.96 29.84 6.18
C CYS A 11 -5.80 29.25 6.99
N HIS A 12 -5.57 29.73 8.22
CA HIS A 12 -4.48 29.26 9.09
C HIS A 12 -4.53 27.77 9.45
N ARG A 13 -5.67 27.08 9.26
CA ARG A 13 -5.87 25.68 9.67
C ARG A 13 -5.83 24.66 8.52
N CYS A 14 -6.14 25.08 7.30
CA CYS A 14 -6.15 24.18 6.13
C CYS A 14 -5.48 24.77 4.89
N SER A 15 -4.95 25.99 4.98
CA SER A 15 -4.27 26.71 3.91
C SER A 15 -5.10 26.83 2.63
N GLY A 16 -6.43 26.85 2.75
CA GLY A 16 -7.33 27.13 1.64
C GLY A 16 -7.48 28.63 1.42
N SER A 17 -7.56 29.04 0.15
CA SER A 17 -7.81 30.43 -0.26
C SER A 17 -9.27 30.82 0.01
N ILE A 18 -9.46 31.83 0.85
CA ILE A 18 -10.76 32.29 1.33
C ILE A 18 -10.85 33.81 1.24
N ASP A 19 -12.08 34.33 1.24
CA ASP A 19 -12.35 35.76 1.33
C ASP A 19 -11.79 36.36 2.63
N GLU A 20 -11.18 37.54 2.55
CA GLU A 20 -10.55 38.19 3.71
C GLU A 20 -11.56 38.50 4.83
N ALA A 21 -12.80 38.84 4.47
CA ALA A 21 -13.87 39.13 5.42
C ALA A 21 -14.64 37.88 5.89
N ALA A 22 -14.18 36.68 5.51
CA ALA A 22 -14.75 35.43 5.98
C ALA A 22 -14.50 35.23 7.48
N ILE A 23 -15.59 34.87 8.18
CA ILE A 23 -15.63 34.49 9.60
C ILE A 23 -15.48 32.98 9.74
N TYR A 24 -15.92 32.20 8.74
CA TYR A 24 -15.73 30.75 8.68
C TYR A 24 -15.00 30.35 7.40
N CYS A 25 -14.11 29.37 7.50
CA CYS A 25 -13.47 28.80 6.33
C CYS A 25 -14.46 27.94 5.53
N ARG A 26 -14.61 28.21 4.22
CA ARG A 26 -15.48 27.41 3.34
C ARG A 26 -15.06 25.94 3.23
N PHE A 27 -13.78 25.64 3.44
CA PHE A 27 -13.26 24.27 3.31
C PHE A 27 -13.32 23.48 4.61
N CYS A 28 -12.73 24.00 5.69
CA CYS A 28 -12.65 23.27 6.97
C CYS A 28 -13.81 23.59 7.93
N ARG A 29 -14.69 24.54 7.57
CA ARG A 29 -15.86 24.98 8.34
C ARG A 29 -15.55 25.40 9.78
N ASN A 30 -14.31 25.82 10.04
CA ASN A 30 -13.90 26.35 11.34
C ASN A 30 -14.05 27.85 11.38
N ASP A 31 -14.33 28.33 12.59
CA ASP A 31 -14.30 29.74 12.95
C ASP A 31 -12.86 30.27 12.80
N LEU A 32 -12.74 31.43 12.17
CA LEU A 32 -11.48 32.12 11.89
C LEU A 32 -11.17 33.20 12.94
N LEU A 33 -12.11 33.53 13.82
CA LEU A 33 -11.98 34.56 14.87
C LEU A 33 -11.36 34.01 16.17
N MET A 34 -11.57 32.73 16.47
CA MET A 34 -10.95 32.07 17.61
C MET A 34 -9.47 31.84 17.28
N GLY A 35 -8.60 32.70 17.81
CA GLY A 35 -7.15 32.72 17.60
C GLY A 35 -6.37 31.50 18.09
N GLU A 36 -6.89 30.28 17.95
CA GLU A 36 -6.12 29.05 18.08
C GLU A 36 -5.13 28.96 16.90
N GLN A 37 -4.01 29.67 17.03
CA GLN A 37 -2.84 29.48 16.17
C GLN A 37 -2.22 28.10 16.46
N ARG A 38 -2.89 27.02 16.08
CA ARG A 38 -2.15 25.80 15.73
C ARG A 38 -1.52 26.04 14.37
N LYS A 39 -0.33 26.66 14.37
CA LYS A 39 0.60 26.52 13.27
C LYS A 39 0.96 25.04 13.22
N ASP A 40 0.27 24.27 12.37
CA ASP A 40 0.83 23.00 11.95
C ASP A 40 1.99 23.38 11.01
N PRO A 41 3.26 23.23 11.42
CA PRO A 41 4.39 23.76 10.65
C PRO A 41 4.59 23.07 9.29
N PHE A 42 3.81 22.01 9.01
CA PHE A 42 3.97 21.14 7.84
C PHE A 42 3.05 21.43 6.65
N PHE A 43 2.02 22.28 6.77
CA PHE A 43 1.01 22.44 5.70
C PHE A 43 0.73 23.90 5.30
N GLY A 44 1.75 24.62 4.81
CA GLY A 44 1.57 25.97 4.22
C GLY A 44 0.84 25.95 2.85
N PRO A 45 0.43 27.13 2.33
CA PRO A 45 -0.19 27.25 0.99
C PRO A 45 0.65 26.63 -0.13
N GLU A 46 1.98 26.71 -0.04
CA GLU A 46 2.94 26.07 -0.95
C GLU A 46 2.63 24.58 -1.18
N SER A 47 2.35 23.81 -0.11
CA SER A 47 2.01 22.39 -0.22
C SER A 47 0.73 22.14 -1.05
N LYS A 48 -0.17 23.13 -1.12
CA LYS A 48 -1.39 23.08 -1.94
C LYS A 48 -1.06 23.32 -3.41
N PHE A 49 -0.10 24.21 -3.69
CA PHE A 49 0.42 24.42 -5.04
C PHE A 49 1.20 23.20 -5.53
N ASP A 50 2.02 22.58 -4.69
CA ASP A 50 2.71 21.33 -5.05
C ASP A 50 1.73 20.20 -5.37
N ALA A 51 0.69 20.05 -4.55
CA ALA A 51 -0.37 19.10 -4.83
C ALA A 51 -1.14 19.44 -6.12
N ALA A 52 -1.43 20.72 -6.38
CA ALA A 52 -2.11 21.14 -7.61
C ALA A 52 -1.24 20.98 -8.87
N ARG A 53 0.09 21.17 -8.78
CA ARG A 53 1.06 20.99 -9.89
C ARG A 53 1.11 19.55 -10.40
N ARG A 54 0.91 18.57 -9.52
CA ARG A 54 0.81 17.16 -9.90
C ARG A 54 -0.33 16.92 -10.90
N TRP A 55 -1.41 17.67 -10.74
CA TRP A 55 -2.60 17.62 -11.59
C TRP A 55 -2.54 18.57 -12.79
N VAL A 56 -1.84 19.70 -12.64
CA VAL A 56 -1.69 20.73 -13.66
C VAL A 56 -0.21 21.14 -13.75
N PRO A 57 0.63 20.45 -14.53
CA PRO A 57 2.07 20.72 -14.57
C PRO A 57 2.41 22.18 -14.87
N LYS A 58 1.67 22.81 -15.79
CA LYS A 58 1.82 24.22 -16.19
C LYS A 58 1.14 25.22 -15.24
N LEU A 59 0.80 24.84 -14.00
CA LEU A 59 0.04 25.68 -13.06
C LEU A 59 0.67 27.06 -12.84
N ASN A 60 2.00 27.15 -12.71
CA ASN A 60 2.69 28.42 -12.49
C ASN A 60 2.52 29.37 -13.69
N SER A 61 2.70 28.85 -14.92
CA SER A 61 2.50 29.62 -16.15
C SER A 61 1.05 30.10 -16.28
N LEU A 62 0.08 29.27 -15.90
CA LEU A 62 -1.33 29.67 -15.87
C LEU A 62 -1.60 30.81 -14.86
N ILE A 63 -0.93 30.81 -13.71
CA ILE A 63 -1.02 31.90 -12.72
C ILE A 63 -0.42 33.19 -13.30
N GLU A 64 0.69 33.09 -14.03
CA GLU A 64 1.32 34.24 -14.68
C GLU A 64 0.45 34.85 -15.79
N MET A 65 -0.35 34.02 -16.48
CA MET A 65 -1.31 34.47 -17.50
C MET A 65 -2.52 35.20 -16.93
N LEU A 66 -2.77 35.12 -15.61
CA LEU A 66 -3.87 35.86 -14.99
C LEU A 66 -3.68 37.38 -15.11
N PRO A 67 -4.77 38.17 -15.25
CA PRO A 67 -4.70 39.62 -15.19
C PRO A 67 -4.19 40.10 -13.81
N ASP A 68 -3.54 41.27 -13.77
CA ASP A 68 -3.08 41.86 -12.50
C ASP A 68 -4.28 42.14 -11.59
N SER A 69 -4.45 41.27 -10.60
CA SER A 69 -5.62 41.20 -9.74
C SER A 69 -5.19 40.81 -8.33
N ASN A 70 -6.04 41.11 -7.35
CA ASN A 70 -5.83 40.68 -5.97
C ASN A 70 -5.71 39.15 -5.85
N LEU A 71 -6.38 38.39 -6.73
CA LEU A 71 -6.23 36.94 -6.82
C LEU A 71 -4.83 36.53 -7.28
N LYS A 72 -4.31 37.13 -8.36
CA LYS A 72 -2.95 36.84 -8.86
C LYS A 72 -1.91 37.09 -7.78
N ARG A 73 -1.96 38.25 -7.11
CA ARG A 73 -1.04 38.60 -6.02
C ARG A 73 -1.16 37.60 -4.86
N HIS A 74 -2.38 37.25 -4.45
CA HIS A 74 -2.61 36.26 -3.40
C HIS A 74 -2.05 34.87 -3.73
N LEU A 75 -2.20 34.41 -4.99
CA LEU A 75 -1.66 33.14 -5.44
C LEU A 75 -0.13 33.16 -5.48
N LEU A 76 0.47 34.24 -5.99
CA LEU A 76 1.93 34.45 -5.97
C LEU A 76 2.49 34.53 -4.54
N ASP A 77 1.82 35.23 -3.63
CA ASP A 77 2.20 35.27 -2.22
C ASP A 77 2.18 33.87 -1.59
N GLY A 78 1.16 33.06 -1.91
CA GLY A 78 1.07 31.67 -1.47
C GLY A 78 2.18 30.78 -2.02
N LEU A 79 2.62 31.02 -3.26
CA LEU A 79 3.77 30.35 -3.88
C LEU A 79 5.10 30.73 -3.20
N HIS A 80 5.22 31.97 -2.69
CA HIS A 80 6.46 32.53 -2.14
C HIS A 80 6.54 32.53 -0.61
N MET A 81 5.61 31.89 0.11
CA MET A 81 5.54 31.92 1.58
C MET A 81 6.69 31.20 2.34
N ARG A 82 7.77 30.75 1.67
CA ARG A 82 9.03 30.34 2.32
C ARG A 82 10.20 31.22 1.91
N GLY A 83 10.79 31.88 2.90
CA GLY A 83 12.12 32.48 2.76
C GLY A 83 13.19 31.39 2.66
N ARG A 84 13.98 31.46 1.57
CA ARG A 84 15.21 30.69 1.22
C ARG A 84 15.06 29.41 0.34
N LEU A 85 14.97 29.65 -0.98
CA LEU A 85 15.62 28.99 -2.14
C LEU A 85 15.33 27.50 -2.49
N PRO A 86 15.42 27.05 -3.77
CA PRO A 86 16.20 27.59 -4.90
C PRO A 86 15.37 28.22 -6.04
N THR A 87 16.10 28.94 -6.90
CA THR A 87 15.67 29.58 -8.15
C THR A 87 14.76 28.69 -9.01
N MET A 88 13.78 29.31 -9.68
CA MET A 88 12.80 28.70 -10.59
C MET A 88 13.34 27.62 -11.55
N ALA A 89 14.64 27.64 -11.87
CA ALA A 89 15.33 26.69 -12.73
C ALA A 89 15.40 25.23 -12.20
N MET A 90 15.08 24.94 -10.93
CA MET A 90 15.05 23.55 -10.42
C MET A 90 13.68 22.84 -10.54
N TYR A 91 12.62 23.57 -10.92
CA TYR A 91 11.28 23.00 -11.12
C TYR A 91 10.86 22.94 -12.59
N GLU A 92 11.68 23.43 -13.51
CA GLU A 92 11.61 23.04 -14.92
C GLU A 92 12.08 21.59 -15.01
N ARG A 93 11.17 20.65 -14.70
CA ARG A 93 11.35 19.27 -15.15
C ARG A 93 11.44 19.32 -16.67
N ASP A 94 12.48 18.69 -17.22
CA ASP A 94 12.69 18.54 -18.65
C ASP A 94 11.39 18.12 -19.35
N GLU A 95 11.10 18.63 -20.55
CA GLU A 95 9.92 18.25 -21.35
C GLU A 95 9.82 16.73 -21.51
N GLU A 96 10.96 16.03 -21.52
CA GLU A 96 11.03 14.56 -21.60
C GLU A 96 10.61 13.87 -20.29
N SER A 97 10.92 14.49 -19.14
CA SER A 97 10.42 14.06 -17.82
C SER A 97 8.94 14.40 -17.64
N GLU A 98 8.42 15.48 -18.22
CA GLU A 98 6.98 15.77 -18.26
C GLU A 98 6.22 14.79 -19.17
N ARG A 99 6.80 14.33 -20.29
CA ARG A 99 6.18 13.31 -21.16
C ARG A 99 6.11 11.94 -20.49
N GLN A 100 7.16 11.49 -19.79
CA GLN A 100 7.10 10.24 -19.02
C GLN A 100 6.16 10.29 -17.80
N PHE A 101 5.80 11.48 -17.32
CA PHE A 101 5.06 11.67 -16.06
C PHE A 101 3.56 11.98 -16.25
N ASN A 102 3.09 12.23 -17.48
CA ASN A 102 1.76 12.81 -17.72
C ASN A 102 0.65 11.84 -18.14
N GLU A 103 0.94 10.64 -18.65
CA GLU A 103 -0.10 9.74 -19.19
C GLU A 103 -0.28 8.44 -18.39
N SER A 104 0.80 7.84 -17.89
CA SER A 104 0.76 6.54 -17.19
C SER A 104 0.57 6.60 -15.67
N ASN A 105 0.71 7.76 -15.03
CA ASN A 105 0.76 7.91 -13.56
C ASN A 105 -0.53 8.45 -12.92
N VAL A 106 -1.61 8.61 -13.68
CA VAL A 106 -2.87 9.21 -13.19
C VAL A 106 -3.53 8.38 -12.07
N GLY A 107 -3.18 7.08 -11.94
CA GLY A 107 -3.62 6.20 -10.86
C GLY A 107 -2.79 6.22 -9.57
N LEU A 108 -1.60 6.83 -9.54
CA LEU A 108 -0.69 6.78 -8.38
C LEU A 108 -0.77 8.03 -7.48
N GLU A 109 -1.46 9.09 -7.91
CA GLU A 109 -1.49 10.38 -7.21
C GLU A 109 -2.80 10.61 -6.46
N ARG A 110 -2.71 11.02 -5.19
CA ARG A 110 -3.87 11.41 -4.36
C ARG A 110 -4.72 12.45 -5.11
N PRO A 111 -6.06 12.29 -5.16
CA PRO A 111 -6.93 13.31 -5.71
C PRO A 111 -6.76 14.63 -4.95
N PRO A 112 -6.77 15.78 -5.64
CA PRO A 112 -6.57 17.05 -4.99
C PRO A 112 -7.73 17.28 -4.01
N MET A 113 -7.41 17.68 -2.79
CA MET A 113 -8.42 18.09 -1.82
C MET A 113 -9.21 19.28 -2.35
N GLU A 114 -10.38 19.56 -1.79
CA GLU A 114 -11.22 20.66 -2.27
C GLU A 114 -10.51 22.03 -2.25
N GLN A 115 -9.52 22.24 -1.36
CA GLN A 115 -8.68 23.44 -1.39
C GLN A 115 -7.82 23.52 -2.65
N GLU A 116 -7.25 22.39 -3.07
CA GLU A 116 -6.37 22.27 -4.25
C GLU A 116 -7.19 22.37 -5.54
N LYS A 117 -8.32 21.65 -5.60
CA LYS A 117 -9.31 21.77 -6.69
C LYS A 117 -9.82 23.21 -6.82
N SER A 118 -10.05 23.89 -5.70
CA SER A 118 -10.50 25.28 -5.72
C SER A 118 -9.45 26.21 -6.31
N ILE A 119 -8.15 25.99 -6.08
CA ILE A 119 -7.09 26.81 -6.70
C ILE A 119 -7.14 26.63 -8.22
N ILE A 120 -7.17 25.38 -8.69
CA ILE A 120 -7.22 25.05 -10.12
C ILE A 120 -8.47 25.67 -10.77
N ARG A 121 -9.65 25.48 -10.18
CA ARG A 121 -10.92 26.05 -10.67
C ARG A 121 -10.89 27.57 -10.74
N GLU A 122 -10.40 28.24 -9.70
CA GLU A 122 -10.34 29.71 -9.70
C GLU A 122 -9.39 30.23 -10.77
N ILE A 123 -8.24 29.58 -11.01
CA ILE A 123 -7.33 29.99 -12.08
C ILE A 123 -8.04 29.91 -13.43
N PHE A 124 -8.59 28.75 -13.80
CA PHE A 124 -9.27 28.59 -15.09
C PHE A 124 -10.48 29.51 -15.25
N LEU A 125 -11.30 29.69 -14.21
CA LEU A 125 -12.45 30.59 -14.27
C LEU A 125 -12.05 32.06 -14.45
N ASN A 126 -10.90 32.49 -13.91
CA ASN A 126 -10.40 33.85 -14.11
C ASN A 126 -9.67 34.02 -15.45
N LEU A 127 -9.02 32.99 -15.98
CA LEU A 127 -8.48 33.01 -17.35
C LEU A 127 -9.62 33.13 -18.38
N LYS A 128 -10.71 32.37 -18.20
CA LYS A 128 -11.91 32.47 -19.04
C LYS A 128 -12.55 33.86 -18.95
N ASP A 129 -12.63 34.43 -17.74
CA ASP A 129 -13.12 35.80 -17.53
C ASP A 129 -12.27 36.87 -18.23
N ALA A 130 -10.95 36.61 -18.32
CA ALA A 130 -10.02 37.45 -19.06
C ALA A 130 -10.07 37.26 -20.59
N GLY A 131 -10.96 36.39 -21.09
CA GLY A 131 -11.11 36.10 -22.52
C GLY A 131 -10.01 35.21 -23.09
N ILE A 132 -9.26 34.51 -22.25
CA ILE A 132 -8.26 33.53 -22.67
C ILE A 132 -8.98 32.22 -23.00
N ASP A 133 -8.69 31.66 -24.17
CA ASP A 133 -9.18 30.33 -24.54
C ASP A 133 -8.49 29.27 -23.68
N ILE A 134 -9.28 28.64 -22.79
CA ILE A 134 -8.81 27.61 -21.87
C ILE A 134 -9.11 26.20 -22.38
N ASP A 135 -9.92 26.05 -23.43
CA ASP A 135 -10.40 24.74 -23.87
C ASP A 135 -9.24 23.81 -24.28
N PRO A 136 -8.20 24.27 -25.00
CA PRO A 136 -7.01 23.45 -25.29
C PRO A 136 -6.21 23.03 -24.05
N MET A 137 -6.36 23.76 -22.94
CA MET A 137 -5.66 23.48 -21.68
C MET A 137 -6.41 22.49 -20.80
N LEU A 138 -7.73 22.40 -20.99
CA LEU A 138 -8.62 21.49 -20.26
C LEU A 138 -8.68 20.09 -20.87
N ASP A 139 -8.25 19.93 -22.13
CA ASP A 139 -8.14 18.63 -22.79
C ASP A 139 -6.90 17.86 -22.32
N THR A 140 -6.86 17.58 -21.01
CA THR A 140 -5.88 16.66 -20.44
C THR A 140 -6.60 15.58 -19.63
N PRO A 141 -6.11 14.32 -19.71
CA PRO A 141 -6.49 13.22 -18.84
C PRO A 141 -6.76 13.59 -17.38
N LYS A 142 -5.78 14.24 -16.74
CA LYS A 142 -5.82 14.60 -15.32
C LYS A 142 -6.94 15.58 -15.00
N LEU A 143 -7.23 16.53 -15.89
CA LEU A 143 -8.30 17.51 -15.68
C LEU A 143 -9.70 16.93 -15.95
N ARG A 144 -9.83 16.00 -16.91
CA ARG A 144 -11.06 15.22 -17.13
C ARG A 144 -11.45 14.42 -15.89
N VAL A 145 -10.48 13.75 -15.27
CA VAL A 145 -10.63 13.06 -13.97
C VAL A 145 -11.15 14.01 -12.88
N LEU A 146 -10.74 15.29 -12.89
CA LEU A 146 -11.27 16.31 -11.96
C LEU A 146 -12.61 16.94 -12.37
N LYS A 147 -13.22 16.47 -13.46
CA LYS A 147 -14.39 17.07 -14.12
C LYS A 147 -14.17 18.54 -14.50
N LEU A 148 -12.95 18.89 -14.90
CA LEU A 148 -12.57 20.20 -15.42
C LEU A 148 -12.44 20.06 -16.95
N THR A 149 -13.60 19.97 -17.59
CA THR A 149 -13.76 19.90 -19.06
C THR A 149 -14.18 21.27 -19.60
N PRO A 150 -14.02 21.55 -20.90
CA PRO A 150 -14.55 22.77 -21.51
C PRO A 150 -16.03 23.03 -21.17
N GLU A 151 -16.87 21.98 -21.20
CA GLU A 151 -18.30 22.06 -20.92
C GLU A 151 -18.57 22.38 -19.46
N THR A 152 -17.97 21.62 -18.53
CA THR A 152 -18.17 21.83 -17.10
C THR A 152 -17.62 23.19 -16.64
N MET A 153 -16.49 23.63 -17.20
CA MET A 153 -15.91 24.93 -16.92
C MET A 153 -16.77 26.08 -17.47
N SER A 154 -17.38 25.90 -18.64
CA SER A 154 -18.37 26.85 -19.19
C SER A 154 -19.60 26.94 -18.29
N ALA A 155 -20.19 25.81 -17.89
CA ALA A 155 -21.33 25.78 -16.98
C ALA A 155 -21.00 26.41 -15.61
N MET A 156 -19.81 26.13 -15.07
CA MET A 156 -19.32 26.73 -13.82
C MET A 156 -19.13 28.25 -13.96
N TYR A 157 -18.66 28.71 -15.12
CA TYR A 157 -18.48 30.13 -15.42
C TYR A 157 -19.83 30.85 -15.51
N GLU A 158 -20.80 30.30 -16.23
CA GLU A 158 -22.17 30.83 -16.29
C GLU A 158 -22.82 30.88 -14.90
N ALA A 159 -22.70 29.80 -14.12
CA ALA A 159 -23.18 29.77 -12.74
C ALA A 159 -22.47 30.81 -11.86
N ARG A 160 -21.18 31.09 -12.11
CA ARG A 160 -20.43 32.16 -11.41
C ARG A 160 -21.00 33.54 -11.76
N ILE A 161 -21.25 33.82 -13.04
CA ILE A 161 -21.86 35.08 -13.49
C ILE A 161 -23.25 35.27 -12.87
N ALA A 162 -24.11 34.25 -12.96
CA ALA A 162 -25.46 34.29 -12.39
C ALA A 162 -25.45 34.61 -10.89
N ARG A 163 -24.54 33.97 -10.14
CA ARG A 163 -24.34 34.24 -8.69
C ARG A 163 -23.81 35.65 -8.43
N GLN A 164 -23.02 36.23 -9.32
CA GLN A 164 -22.53 37.58 -9.14
C GLN A 164 -23.61 38.63 -9.31
N LEU A 165 -24.51 38.42 -10.28
CA LEU A 165 -25.60 39.32 -10.60
C LEU A 165 -26.73 39.25 -9.55
N ASP A 166 -27.22 38.06 -9.23
CA ASP A 166 -28.45 37.87 -8.43
C ASP A 166 -28.24 36.98 -7.19
N GLY A 167 -27.01 36.56 -6.91
CA GLY A 167 -26.75 35.68 -5.77
C GLY A 167 -26.73 36.40 -4.41
N LYS A 168 -27.33 35.76 -3.40
CA LYS A 168 -27.23 36.20 -2.01
C LYS A 168 -25.85 35.88 -1.41
N GLN A 169 -25.31 36.83 -0.67
CA GLN A 169 -24.02 36.69 0.00
C GLN A 169 -24.17 35.94 1.34
N CYS A 170 -23.36 34.90 1.54
CA CYS A 170 -23.29 34.20 2.82
C CYS A 170 -22.57 35.05 3.87
N LYS A 171 -23.20 35.33 5.01
CA LYS A 171 -22.60 36.12 6.10
C LYS A 171 -21.37 35.46 6.77
N PHE A 172 -21.23 34.14 6.65
CA PHE A 172 -20.14 33.38 7.28
C PHE A 172 -18.88 33.26 6.40
N CYS A 173 -18.99 32.65 5.22
CA CYS A 173 -17.85 32.48 4.30
C CYS A 173 -17.72 33.57 3.23
N ARG A 174 -18.63 34.55 3.19
CA ARG A 174 -18.67 35.69 2.24
C ARG A 174 -18.86 35.36 0.76
N GLU A 175 -18.97 34.09 0.42
CA GLU A 175 -19.30 33.66 -0.94
C GLU A 175 -20.75 33.95 -1.32
N LYS A 176 -20.98 34.23 -2.61
CA LYS A 176 -22.32 34.38 -3.18
C LYS A 176 -22.85 33.02 -3.63
N SER A 177 -23.97 32.59 -3.07
CA SER A 177 -24.68 31.36 -3.48
C SER A 177 -25.92 31.73 -4.31
N ALA A 178 -26.56 30.75 -4.96
CA ALA A 178 -27.80 31.01 -5.69
C ALA A 178 -28.87 31.64 -4.78
N GLN A 179 -29.68 32.54 -5.34
CA GLN A 179 -30.67 33.33 -4.59
C GLN A 179 -31.65 32.45 -3.80
N ASN A 180 -32.13 31.37 -4.42
CA ASN A 180 -33.10 30.44 -3.85
C ASN A 180 -32.47 29.28 -3.07
N ALA A 181 -31.15 29.26 -2.86
CA ALA A 181 -30.49 28.15 -2.17
C ALA A 181 -30.90 28.09 -0.69
N ALA A 182 -31.37 26.93 -0.20
CA ALA A 182 -31.69 26.75 1.21
C ALA A 182 -30.43 26.79 2.11
N THR A 183 -29.29 26.38 1.57
CA THR A 183 -27.99 26.38 2.25
C THR A 183 -26.90 26.96 1.34
N CYS A 184 -25.88 27.58 1.92
CA CYS A 184 -24.70 28.06 1.22
C CYS A 184 -23.96 26.88 0.59
N GLU A 185 -23.76 26.91 -0.72
CA GLU A 185 -23.12 25.83 -1.48
C GLU A 185 -21.69 25.55 -1.02
N PHE A 186 -21.00 26.60 -0.52
CA PHE A 186 -19.59 26.55 -0.13
C PHE A 186 -19.40 26.06 1.30
N CYS A 187 -19.95 26.77 2.29
CA CYS A 187 -19.73 26.42 3.70
C CYS A 187 -20.83 25.54 4.30
N LYS A 188 -21.94 25.29 3.59
CA LYS A 188 -23.10 24.51 4.04
C LYS A 188 -23.90 25.12 5.21
N SER A 189 -23.71 26.40 5.52
CA SER A 189 -24.59 27.16 6.43
C SER A 189 -26.00 27.34 5.83
N ASN A 190 -27.04 27.42 6.65
CA ASN A 190 -28.40 27.79 6.23
C ASN A 190 -28.60 29.33 6.12
N PHE A 191 -27.51 30.10 6.01
CA PHE A 191 -27.46 31.58 6.03
C PHE A 191 -27.84 32.25 7.35
N SER A 192 -28.54 31.56 8.25
CA SER A 192 -28.95 32.06 9.57
C SER A 192 -27.97 31.62 10.67
N ASP A 193 -27.60 30.35 10.65
CA ASP A 193 -26.75 29.66 11.63
C ASP A 193 -25.38 29.33 11.03
N PRO A 194 -24.32 29.32 11.87
CA PRO A 194 -22.99 28.94 11.41
C PRO A 194 -23.00 27.51 10.87
N PRO A 195 -22.08 27.18 9.95
CA PRO A 195 -21.99 25.83 9.41
C PRO A 195 -21.68 24.84 10.53
N LYS A 196 -22.33 23.66 10.51
CA LYS A 196 -22.05 22.60 11.50
C LYS A 196 -20.57 22.21 11.40
N ARG A 197 -19.89 22.19 12.55
CA ARG A 197 -18.50 21.72 12.65
C ARG A 197 -18.46 20.25 12.23
N GLU A 198 -17.73 19.95 11.16
CA GLU A 198 -17.30 18.58 10.93
C GLU A 198 -16.23 18.25 11.98
N ALA A 199 -16.50 17.22 12.79
CA ALA A 199 -15.50 16.70 13.71
C ALA A 199 -14.33 16.16 12.87
N ARG A 200 -13.23 16.92 12.79
CA ARG A 200 -11.97 16.38 12.28
C ARG A 200 -11.56 15.24 13.20
N ARG A 201 -11.72 13.99 12.73
CA ARG A 201 -10.92 12.87 13.22
C ARG A 201 -9.47 13.19 12.84
N PHE A 202 -8.73 13.83 13.75
CA PHE A 202 -7.27 13.85 13.67
C PHE A 202 -6.82 12.39 13.78
N ARG A 203 -6.54 11.74 12.65
CA ARG A 203 -5.82 10.46 12.66
C ARG A 203 -4.36 10.80 12.89
N LYS A 204 -3.83 10.31 14.02
CA LYS A 204 -2.40 10.38 14.35
C LYS A 204 -1.61 9.61 13.28
N ASN A 205 -0.52 10.21 12.83
CA ASN A 205 0.67 9.58 12.26
C ASN A 205 0.50 8.16 11.71
N THR A 206 0.18 8.03 10.43
CA THR A 206 0.68 6.93 9.61
C THR A 206 1.31 7.55 8.38
N ILE A 207 2.63 7.48 8.34
CA ILE A 207 3.43 7.89 7.19
C ILE A 207 3.10 6.90 6.06
N GLY A 208 2.59 7.41 4.93
CA GLY A 208 2.59 6.69 3.65
C GLY A 208 1.32 5.99 3.17
N PHE A 209 0.24 5.89 3.96
CA PHE A 209 -0.94 5.08 3.56
C PHE A 209 -2.21 5.91 3.33
N PHE A 210 -2.90 5.65 2.21
CA PHE A 210 -4.11 6.35 1.80
C PHE A 210 -5.31 5.95 2.69
N PRO A 211 -6.17 6.90 3.11
CA PRO A 211 -7.37 6.55 3.85
C PRO A 211 -8.38 5.85 2.93
N LEU A 212 -9.03 4.79 3.45
CA LEU A 212 -10.08 4.05 2.75
C LEU A 212 -11.17 4.99 2.20
N ASP A 213 -11.37 4.98 0.88
CA ASP A 213 -12.49 5.67 0.24
C ASP A 213 -13.78 4.85 0.44
N LYS A 214 -14.55 5.24 1.46
CA LYS A 214 -15.81 4.58 1.81
C LYS A 214 -16.88 4.71 0.73
N GLY A 215 -16.84 5.77 -0.07
CA GLY A 215 -17.78 5.93 -1.18
C GLY A 215 -17.47 4.90 -2.26
N LEU A 216 -16.20 4.78 -2.64
CA LEU A 216 -15.76 3.78 -3.63
C LEU A 216 -16.04 2.36 -3.14
N LEU A 217 -15.75 2.06 -1.88
CA LEU A 217 -16.05 0.77 -1.29
C LEU A 217 -17.54 0.42 -1.37
N LYS A 218 -18.41 1.38 -1.00
CA LYS A 218 -19.87 1.20 -1.09
C LYS A 218 -20.32 0.83 -2.51
N ASP A 219 -19.80 1.54 -3.50
CA ASP A 219 -20.16 1.34 -4.90
C ASP A 219 -19.66 -0.02 -5.44
N VAL A 220 -18.43 -0.42 -5.10
CA VAL A 220 -17.89 -1.74 -5.45
C VAL A 220 -18.72 -2.86 -4.81
N LEU A 221 -19.09 -2.72 -3.53
CA LEU A 221 -19.94 -3.69 -2.84
C LEU A 221 -21.35 -3.79 -3.46
N LEU A 222 -21.95 -2.66 -3.83
CA LEU A 222 -23.22 -2.63 -4.54
C LEU A 222 -23.11 -3.38 -5.88
N HIS A 223 -22.01 -3.17 -6.61
CA HIS A 223 -21.81 -3.88 -7.87
C HIS A 223 -21.63 -5.39 -7.70
N ILE A 224 -20.86 -5.82 -6.70
CA ILE A 224 -20.71 -7.24 -6.37
C ILE A 224 -22.08 -7.86 -6.09
N ALA A 225 -22.93 -7.16 -5.31
CA ALA A 225 -24.28 -7.61 -5.02
C ALA A 225 -25.17 -7.67 -6.28
N VAL A 226 -25.13 -6.66 -7.14
CA VAL A 226 -25.87 -6.63 -8.42
C VAL A 226 -25.41 -7.74 -9.36
N ASN A 227 -24.10 -7.97 -9.49
CA ASN A 227 -23.54 -9.08 -10.26
C ASN A 227 -24.06 -10.43 -9.77
N ARG A 228 -23.96 -10.68 -8.46
CA ARG A 228 -24.48 -11.94 -7.88
C ARG A 228 -25.97 -12.09 -8.09
N ALA A 229 -26.74 -11.02 -7.96
CA ALA A 229 -28.18 -11.06 -8.22
C ALA A 229 -28.51 -11.46 -9.67
N LEU A 230 -27.76 -10.94 -10.65
CA LEU A 230 -27.95 -11.26 -12.06
C LEU A 230 -27.52 -12.68 -12.43
N THR A 231 -26.46 -13.20 -11.79
CA THR A 231 -25.97 -14.57 -12.03
C THR A 231 -26.71 -15.64 -11.22
N GLY A 232 -27.78 -15.27 -10.49
CA GLY A 232 -28.58 -16.18 -9.69
C GLY A 232 -27.96 -16.56 -8.34
N GLY A 233 -26.92 -15.85 -7.90
CA GLY A 233 -26.26 -16.03 -6.61
C GLY A 233 -27.04 -15.44 -5.42
N ALA A 234 -26.81 -15.99 -4.23
CA ALA A 234 -27.55 -15.68 -3.00
C ALA A 234 -27.06 -14.39 -2.29
N TRP A 235 -27.23 -13.23 -2.92
CA TRP A 235 -26.78 -11.95 -2.33
C TRP A 235 -27.55 -11.54 -1.06
N ARG A 236 -28.85 -11.89 -0.95
CA ARG A 236 -29.71 -11.48 0.18
C ARG A 236 -29.35 -12.14 1.51
N SER A 237 -28.72 -13.32 1.48
CA SER A 237 -28.32 -14.05 2.69
C SER A 237 -26.82 -13.91 2.95
N GLU A 238 -25.99 -13.87 1.90
CA GLU A 238 -24.53 -13.87 2.04
C GLU A 238 -23.93 -12.47 2.22
N LEU A 239 -24.57 -11.43 1.68
CA LEU A 239 -24.01 -10.08 1.68
C LEU A 239 -24.79 -9.11 2.58
N ALA A 240 -25.93 -9.50 3.16
CA ALA A 240 -26.81 -8.59 3.89
C ALA A 240 -26.10 -7.83 5.02
N ASP A 241 -25.29 -8.54 5.81
CA ASP A 241 -24.59 -7.94 6.94
C ASP A 241 -23.54 -6.92 6.45
N VAL A 242 -22.74 -7.27 5.45
CA VAL A 242 -21.74 -6.37 4.84
C VAL A 242 -22.40 -5.16 4.20
N LEU A 243 -23.45 -5.36 3.38
CA LEU A 243 -24.15 -4.28 2.69
C LEU A 243 -24.78 -3.29 3.68
N SER A 244 -25.36 -3.79 4.78
CA SER A 244 -25.96 -2.95 5.80
C SER A 244 -24.95 -2.06 6.54
N LYS A 245 -23.71 -2.51 6.72
CA LYS A 245 -22.61 -1.72 7.32
C LYS A 245 -22.25 -0.49 6.50
N HIS A 246 -22.57 -0.49 5.19
CA HIS A 246 -22.24 0.59 4.24
C HIS A 246 -23.48 1.34 3.72
N ASP A 247 -24.60 1.28 4.44
CA ASP A 247 -25.86 1.93 4.08
C ASP A 247 -26.36 1.53 2.67
N ILE A 248 -26.18 0.27 2.28
CA ILE A 248 -26.72 -0.31 1.03
C ILE A 248 -27.94 -1.16 1.39
N CYS A 249 -29.11 -0.79 0.87
CA CYS A 249 -30.35 -1.53 1.12
C CYS A 249 -30.73 -2.44 -0.05
N ASN A 250 -31.67 -3.35 0.18
CA ASN A 250 -32.17 -4.27 -0.86
C ASN A 250 -32.71 -3.52 -2.10
N ALA A 251 -33.33 -2.35 -1.89
CA ALA A 251 -33.85 -1.55 -2.99
C ALA A 251 -32.73 -1.00 -3.88
N ASP A 252 -31.55 -0.67 -3.32
CA ASP A 252 -30.40 -0.21 -4.10
C ASP A 252 -29.91 -1.33 -5.05
N VAL A 253 -29.81 -2.56 -4.54
CA VAL A 253 -29.41 -3.72 -5.34
C VAL A 253 -30.46 -4.05 -6.41
N GLU A 254 -31.75 -4.08 -6.05
CA GLU A 254 -32.84 -4.33 -7.01
C GLU A 254 -32.92 -3.26 -8.10
N ASN A 255 -32.69 -1.99 -7.75
CA ASN A 255 -32.63 -0.91 -8.73
C ASN A 255 -31.40 -1.05 -9.65
N GLY A 256 -30.25 -1.40 -9.10
CA GLY A 256 -29.04 -1.68 -9.89
C GLY A 256 -29.22 -2.86 -10.85
N VAL A 257 -29.93 -3.92 -10.43
CA VAL A 257 -30.29 -5.05 -11.30
C VAL A 257 -31.18 -4.60 -12.45
N LYS A 258 -32.26 -3.86 -12.17
CA LYS A 258 -33.17 -3.34 -13.21
C LYS A 258 -32.44 -2.44 -14.19
N GLN A 259 -31.61 -1.54 -13.69
CA GLN A 259 -30.80 -0.65 -14.53
C GLN A 259 -29.89 -1.47 -15.45
N ARG A 260 -29.25 -2.52 -14.94
CA ARG A 260 -28.33 -3.34 -15.74
C ARG A 260 -29.03 -4.24 -16.74
N GLN A 261 -30.20 -4.77 -16.42
CA GLN A 261 -31.04 -5.50 -17.37
C GLN A 261 -31.50 -4.58 -18.50
N PHE A 262 -31.91 -3.35 -18.19
CA PHE A 262 -32.26 -2.34 -19.18
C PHE A 262 -31.08 -2.01 -20.12
N LEU A 263 -29.88 -1.80 -19.57
CA LEU A 263 -28.68 -1.55 -20.38
C LEU A 263 -28.31 -2.74 -21.29
N MET A 264 -28.50 -3.99 -20.82
CA MET A 264 -28.31 -5.19 -21.63
C MET A 264 -29.33 -5.31 -22.77
N GLU A 265 -30.55 -4.82 -22.58
CA GLU A 265 -31.62 -4.84 -23.59
C GLU A 265 -31.44 -3.77 -24.67
N GLU A 266 -30.81 -2.63 -24.35
CA GLU A 266 -30.55 -1.53 -25.28
C GLU A 266 -29.23 -1.66 -26.07
N ASP A 267 -28.51 -2.79 -25.95
CA ASP A 267 -27.21 -3.04 -26.60
C ASP A 267 -26.16 -1.94 -26.30
N MET A 268 -26.31 -1.29 -25.15
CA MET A 268 -25.36 -0.30 -24.63
C MET A 268 -24.32 -0.99 -23.75
N SER A 269 -23.11 -0.41 -23.69
CA SER A 269 -22.05 -0.92 -22.80
C SER A 269 -22.59 -1.12 -21.39
N ILE A 270 -22.30 -2.29 -20.81
CA ILE A 270 -22.84 -2.76 -19.53
C ILE A 270 -22.26 -1.88 -18.41
N GLU A 271 -22.89 -0.72 -18.16
CA GLU A 271 -22.37 0.26 -17.22
C GLU A 271 -22.96 0.13 -15.82
N LEU A 272 -22.05 0.32 -14.87
CA LEU A 272 -22.20 0.25 -13.43
C LEU A 272 -23.04 1.39 -12.84
N PRO A 273 -23.86 1.13 -11.79
CA PRO A 273 -24.49 2.17 -10.98
C PRO A 273 -23.48 2.72 -9.96
N MET A 274 -22.49 3.46 -10.45
CA MET A 274 -21.51 4.19 -9.64
C MET A 274 -21.74 5.68 -9.80
N SER A 275 -21.24 6.50 -8.88
CA SER A 275 -21.12 7.91 -9.24
C SER A 275 -20.16 8.04 -10.43
N GLU A 276 -20.47 8.99 -11.31
CA GLU A 276 -19.70 9.31 -12.52
C GLU A 276 -18.20 9.55 -12.24
N TRP A 277 -17.83 9.93 -11.01
CA TRP A 277 -16.43 10.08 -10.58
C TRP A 277 -15.72 8.73 -10.36
N GLN A 278 -16.38 7.79 -9.68
CA GLN A 278 -15.83 6.45 -9.41
C GLN A 278 -15.82 5.59 -10.67
N ARG A 279 -16.70 5.89 -11.64
CA ARG A 279 -16.65 5.37 -13.00
C ARG A 279 -15.39 5.80 -13.74
N SER A 280 -15.03 7.08 -13.67
CA SER A 280 -13.81 7.60 -14.29
C SER A 280 -12.54 7.01 -13.65
N LEU A 281 -12.55 6.74 -12.33
CA LEU A 281 -11.43 6.09 -11.61
C LEU A 281 -11.31 4.57 -11.89
N MET A 282 -12.42 3.87 -12.12
CA MET A 282 -12.41 2.41 -12.33
C MET A 282 -12.44 1.97 -13.80
N PHE A 283 -12.91 2.81 -14.74
CA PHE A 283 -13.10 2.39 -16.14
C PHE A 283 -12.59 3.38 -17.18
N GLU A 284 -12.28 4.64 -16.83
CA GLU A 284 -11.76 5.62 -17.80
C GLU A 284 -10.25 5.85 -17.60
N GLY A 285 -9.51 4.74 -17.56
CA GLY A 285 -8.06 4.77 -17.68
C GLY A 285 -7.61 4.99 -19.13
N LEU A 286 -7.91 6.18 -19.66
CA LEU A 286 -7.21 6.90 -20.74
C LEU A 286 -6.89 6.12 -22.03
N ASP A 287 -7.55 6.56 -23.12
CA ASP A 287 -7.46 6.08 -24.51
C ASP A 287 -7.94 4.65 -24.76
N ASP A 288 -8.41 4.43 -26.01
CA ASP A 288 -9.18 3.30 -26.57
C ASP A 288 -8.53 1.90 -26.41
N GLY A 289 -8.02 1.54 -25.23
CA GLY A 289 -7.28 0.31 -25.02
C GLY A 289 -6.53 0.09 -23.71
N MET A 290 -6.84 0.71 -22.57
CA MET A 290 -6.13 0.44 -21.28
C MET A 290 -7.04 0.27 -20.04
N ASP A 291 -8.36 0.21 -20.25
CA ASP A 291 -9.37 0.33 -19.18
C ASP A 291 -9.33 -0.82 -18.14
N GLY A 292 -9.06 -2.05 -18.57
CA GLY A 292 -9.14 -3.22 -17.69
C GLY A 292 -8.00 -3.33 -16.69
N TYR A 293 -6.78 -2.93 -17.06
CA TYR A 293 -5.61 -2.97 -16.17
C TYR A 293 -5.81 -2.08 -14.93
N HIS A 294 -6.18 -0.82 -15.16
CA HIS A 294 -6.35 0.16 -14.09
C HIS A 294 -7.52 -0.21 -13.18
N ALA A 295 -8.62 -0.73 -13.76
CA ALA A 295 -9.76 -1.24 -13.01
C ALA A 295 -9.31 -2.29 -11.97
N ILE A 296 -8.60 -3.33 -12.43
CA ILE A 296 -8.18 -4.44 -11.56
C ILE A 296 -7.19 -3.95 -10.50
N HIS A 297 -6.21 -3.14 -10.89
CA HIS A 297 -5.22 -2.59 -9.97
C HIS A 297 -5.88 -1.79 -8.84
N ASN A 298 -6.78 -0.87 -9.18
CA ASN A 298 -7.47 -0.02 -8.21
C ASN A 298 -8.38 -0.82 -7.26
N ILE A 299 -9.03 -1.89 -7.76
CA ILE A 299 -9.83 -2.79 -6.92
C ILE A 299 -8.92 -3.58 -5.96
N ILE A 300 -7.73 -4.03 -6.41
CA ILE A 300 -6.76 -4.71 -5.53
C ILE A 300 -6.28 -3.77 -4.43
N GLU A 301 -5.90 -2.54 -4.76
CA GLU A 301 -5.46 -1.54 -3.77
C GLU A 301 -6.57 -1.21 -2.76
N LEU A 302 -7.83 -1.10 -3.23
CA LEU A 302 -8.97 -0.92 -2.34
C LEU A 302 -9.10 -2.09 -1.36
N GLY A 303 -8.98 -3.33 -1.84
CA GLY A 303 -9.01 -4.52 -1.01
C GLY A 303 -7.88 -4.57 0.03
N GLN A 304 -6.67 -4.18 -0.37
CA GLN A 304 -5.53 -4.06 0.57
C GLN A 304 -5.77 -2.97 1.62
N THR A 305 -6.37 -1.85 1.23
CA THR A 305 -6.71 -0.76 2.16
C THR A 305 -7.80 -1.21 3.14
N CYS A 306 -8.79 -1.99 2.69
CA CYS A 306 -9.76 -2.64 3.58
C CYS A 306 -9.08 -3.55 4.60
N LEU A 307 -8.13 -4.38 4.17
CA LEU A 307 -7.37 -5.28 5.05
C LEU A 307 -6.60 -4.50 6.13
N GLN A 308 -5.94 -3.39 5.77
CA GLN A 308 -5.20 -2.54 6.70
C GLN A 308 -6.09 -1.86 7.76
N GLU A 309 -7.32 -1.52 7.38
CA GLU A 309 -8.30 -0.90 8.27
C GLU A 309 -9.20 -1.94 8.97
N GLU A 310 -8.82 -3.22 8.94
CA GLU A 310 -9.51 -4.35 9.61
C GLU A 310 -10.94 -4.64 9.08
N PHE A 311 -11.25 -4.19 7.86
CA PHE A 311 -12.50 -4.55 7.15
C PHE A 311 -12.32 -5.88 6.40
N HIS A 312 -12.20 -6.97 7.15
CA HIS A 312 -11.81 -8.29 6.61
C HIS A 312 -12.83 -8.88 5.61
N GLU A 313 -14.14 -8.78 5.91
CA GLU A 313 -15.21 -9.29 5.03
C GLU A 313 -15.26 -8.50 3.71
N GLU A 314 -15.13 -7.17 3.80
CA GLU A 314 -15.08 -6.29 2.64
C GLU A 314 -13.83 -6.54 1.79
N ALA A 315 -12.66 -6.67 2.44
CA ALA A 315 -11.41 -6.97 1.75
C ALA A 315 -11.51 -8.26 0.93
N GLU A 316 -12.10 -9.31 1.50
CA GLU A 316 -12.30 -10.59 0.81
C GLU A 316 -13.18 -10.45 -0.44
N LEU A 317 -14.31 -9.75 -0.30
CA LEU A 317 -15.25 -9.54 -1.41
C LEU A 317 -14.62 -8.73 -2.53
N VAL A 318 -13.93 -7.64 -2.18
CA VAL A 318 -13.27 -6.74 -3.14
C VAL A 318 -12.12 -7.45 -3.85
N LEU A 319 -11.26 -8.18 -3.13
CA LEU A 319 -10.13 -8.89 -3.73
C LEU A 319 -10.59 -10.06 -4.63
N ASN A 320 -11.59 -10.84 -4.22
CA ASN A 320 -12.16 -11.88 -5.07
C ASN A 320 -12.83 -11.29 -6.32
N PHE A 321 -13.47 -10.12 -6.18
CA PHE A 321 -14.03 -9.40 -7.32
C PHE A 321 -12.94 -8.95 -8.29
N ALA A 322 -11.82 -8.40 -7.80
CA ALA A 322 -10.66 -8.07 -8.65
C ALA A 322 -10.16 -9.29 -9.44
N MET A 323 -10.07 -10.46 -8.82
CA MET A 323 -9.63 -11.69 -9.51
C MET A 323 -10.61 -12.11 -10.61
N ALA A 324 -11.92 -12.05 -10.34
CA ALA A 324 -12.93 -12.36 -11.34
C ALA A 324 -12.92 -11.38 -12.52
N VAL A 325 -12.70 -10.08 -12.26
CA VAL A 325 -12.51 -9.07 -13.32
C VAL A 325 -11.24 -9.38 -14.11
N ALA A 326 -10.14 -9.74 -13.44
CA ALA A 326 -8.89 -10.13 -14.07
C ALA A 326 -8.96 -11.42 -14.91
N ASP A 327 -9.97 -12.27 -14.73
CA ASP A 327 -10.18 -13.45 -15.59
C ASP A 327 -11.07 -13.13 -16.81
N THR A 328 -11.99 -12.19 -16.67
CA THR A 328 -13.08 -11.99 -17.64
C THR A 328 -12.91 -10.76 -18.51
N HIS A 329 -12.22 -9.72 -18.03
CA HIS A 329 -12.12 -8.45 -18.74
C HIS A 329 -10.81 -8.36 -19.54
N PRO A 330 -10.85 -7.89 -20.81
CA PRO A 330 -9.63 -7.54 -21.52
C PRO A 330 -8.90 -6.44 -20.74
N LEU A 331 -7.58 -6.53 -20.60
CA LEU A 331 -6.83 -5.49 -19.88
C LEU A 331 -6.74 -4.19 -20.67
N GLY A 332 -6.92 -4.29 -21.99
CA GLY A 332 -6.77 -3.19 -22.92
C GLY A 332 -6.45 -3.68 -24.34
N ASN A 333 -6.50 -2.78 -25.32
CA ASN A 333 -6.11 -3.01 -26.72
C ASN A 333 -4.60 -2.75 -26.97
N VAL A 334 -3.84 -2.35 -25.95
CA VAL A 334 -2.39 -2.12 -26.06
C VAL A 334 -1.62 -3.44 -26.07
N THR A 335 -0.79 -3.64 -27.09
CA THR A 335 0.12 -4.79 -27.22
C THR A 335 1.03 -4.91 -26.00
N GLY A 336 1.02 -6.07 -25.35
CA GLY A 336 1.83 -6.35 -24.16
C GLY A 336 1.09 -6.21 -22.83
N LEU A 337 -0.11 -5.59 -22.80
CA LEU A 337 -0.84 -5.41 -21.56
C LEU A 337 -1.41 -6.71 -20.99
N ASP A 338 -1.79 -7.67 -21.84
CA ASP A 338 -2.20 -9.00 -21.40
C ASP A 338 -1.12 -9.72 -20.58
N ALA A 339 0.16 -9.39 -20.78
CA ALA A 339 1.26 -9.90 -19.96
C ALA A 339 1.20 -9.39 -18.50
N MET A 340 0.49 -8.30 -18.22
CA MET A 340 0.29 -7.75 -16.88
C MET A 340 -0.84 -8.42 -16.08
N ARG A 341 -1.64 -9.28 -16.72
CA ARG A 341 -2.77 -9.99 -16.08
C ARG A 341 -2.31 -10.87 -14.94
N GLU A 342 -1.28 -11.64 -15.21
CA GLU A 342 -0.71 -12.60 -14.27
C GLU A 342 0.02 -11.91 -13.09
N PRO A 343 0.83 -10.85 -13.30
CA PRO A 343 1.31 -9.99 -12.22
C PRO A 343 0.20 -9.41 -11.33
N LEU A 344 -0.89 -8.89 -11.91
CA LEU A 344 -2.01 -8.34 -11.16
C LEU A 344 -2.69 -9.41 -10.29
N LYS A 345 -2.96 -10.58 -10.86
CA LYS A 345 -3.50 -11.72 -10.10
C LYS A 345 -2.57 -12.15 -8.97
N THR A 346 -1.26 -12.16 -9.21
CA THR A 346 -0.26 -12.47 -8.17
C THR A 346 -0.38 -11.50 -6.98
N SER A 347 -0.54 -10.20 -7.25
CA SER A 347 -0.77 -9.18 -6.21
C SER A 347 -2.07 -9.41 -5.44
N GLY A 348 -3.17 -9.73 -6.14
CA GLY A 348 -4.45 -10.05 -5.52
C GLY A 348 -4.41 -11.30 -4.64
N TRP A 349 -3.79 -12.38 -5.12
CA TRP A 349 -3.61 -13.61 -4.34
C TRP A 349 -2.70 -13.41 -3.12
N MET A 350 -1.69 -12.53 -3.22
CA MET A 350 -0.87 -12.15 -2.07
C MET A 350 -1.70 -11.41 -1.00
N ALA A 351 -2.58 -10.51 -1.40
CA ALA A 351 -3.46 -9.81 -0.46
C ALA A 351 -4.50 -10.76 0.17
N LEU A 352 -5.08 -11.68 -0.61
CA LEU A 352 -6.00 -12.70 -0.10
C LEU A 352 -5.33 -13.67 0.87
N SER A 353 -4.11 -14.12 0.57
CA SER A 353 -3.38 -15.02 1.47
C SER A 353 -3.08 -14.35 2.81
N GLN A 354 -2.67 -13.08 2.79
CA GLN A 354 -2.49 -12.29 4.01
C GLN A 354 -3.79 -12.16 4.81
N LEU A 355 -4.90 -11.88 4.14
CA LEU A 355 -6.23 -11.79 4.78
C LEU A 355 -6.64 -13.11 5.45
N TYR A 356 -6.42 -14.24 4.77
CA TYR A 356 -6.75 -15.55 5.34
C TYR A 356 -5.82 -15.92 6.49
N GLU A 357 -4.55 -15.53 6.45
CA GLU A 357 -3.62 -15.72 7.57
C GLU A 357 -4.02 -14.91 8.81
N THR A 358 -4.41 -13.64 8.64
CA THR A 358 -4.81 -12.76 9.75
C THR A 358 -6.13 -13.20 10.38
N THR A 359 -7.04 -13.75 9.59
CA THR A 359 -8.34 -14.27 10.06
C THR A 359 -8.29 -15.72 10.58
N GLY A 360 -7.13 -16.38 10.51
CA GLY A 360 -6.95 -17.76 10.98
C GLY A 360 -7.47 -18.85 10.01
N ARG A 361 -7.87 -18.46 8.80
CA ARG A 361 -8.38 -19.33 7.73
C ARG A 361 -7.22 -19.97 6.94
N TYR A 362 -6.42 -20.78 7.63
CA TYR A 362 -5.13 -21.25 7.08
C TYR A 362 -5.23 -22.15 5.85
N ALA A 363 -6.33 -22.90 5.68
CA ALA A 363 -6.54 -23.74 4.49
C ALA A 363 -6.73 -22.87 3.22
N GLU A 364 -7.45 -21.76 3.35
CA GLU A 364 -7.68 -20.84 2.23
C GLU A 364 -6.45 -19.97 1.96
N ALA A 365 -5.69 -19.63 3.01
CA ALA A 365 -4.37 -19.02 2.85
C ALA A 365 -3.43 -19.91 2.04
N GLU A 366 -3.41 -21.22 2.32
CA GLU A 366 -2.60 -22.21 1.61
C GLU A 366 -2.97 -22.29 0.13
N GLU A 367 -4.28 -22.32 -0.18
CA GLU A 367 -4.79 -22.30 -1.55
C GLU A 367 -4.43 -20.99 -2.27
N ALA A 368 -4.59 -19.83 -1.62
CA ALA A 368 -4.25 -18.53 -2.18
C ALA A 368 -2.75 -18.43 -2.50
N HIS A 369 -1.87 -18.89 -1.60
CA HIS A 369 -0.43 -19.00 -1.88
C HIS A 369 -0.16 -19.95 -3.03
N ALA A 370 -0.83 -21.11 -3.09
CA ALA A 370 -0.66 -22.05 -4.19
C ALA A 370 -1.01 -21.41 -5.54
N LYS A 371 -2.10 -20.65 -5.63
CA LYS A 371 -2.51 -19.90 -6.82
C LYS A 371 -1.51 -18.80 -7.18
N MET A 372 -1.05 -18.01 -6.20
CA MET A 372 0.00 -17.01 -6.40
C MET A 372 1.26 -17.62 -7.04
N PHE A 373 1.72 -18.79 -6.57
CA PHE A 373 2.92 -19.43 -7.10
C PHE A 373 2.70 -20.22 -8.41
N GLN A 374 1.45 -20.54 -8.77
CA GLN A 374 1.12 -21.17 -10.06
C GLN A 374 1.21 -20.20 -11.23
N ILE A 375 1.10 -18.90 -10.96
CA ILE A 375 1.10 -17.84 -11.98
C ILE A 375 2.52 -17.44 -12.43
N GLY A 376 3.52 -17.60 -11.56
CA GLY A 376 4.93 -17.29 -11.86
C GLY A 376 5.53 -17.88 -13.17
N PRO A 377 5.14 -19.07 -13.67
CA PRO A 377 5.70 -19.65 -14.89
C PRO A 377 5.09 -19.17 -16.21
N SER A 378 3.98 -18.41 -16.22
CA SER A 378 3.22 -18.10 -17.46
C SER A 378 3.42 -16.67 -18.00
N MET A 379 4.41 -15.93 -17.48
CA MET A 379 4.70 -14.57 -17.95
C MET A 379 5.41 -14.61 -19.30
N ALA A 380 4.64 -14.52 -20.39
CA ALA A 380 5.12 -14.51 -21.77
C ALA A 380 5.82 -13.18 -22.15
N ILE A 381 6.94 -12.85 -21.50
CA ILE A 381 7.85 -11.79 -21.95
C ILE A 381 9.16 -12.45 -22.38
N PRO A 382 9.46 -12.51 -23.69
CA PRO A 382 10.69 -13.13 -24.20
C PRO A 382 11.94 -12.52 -23.54
N GLY A 383 12.78 -13.36 -22.94
CA GLY A 383 14.00 -12.97 -22.20
C GLY A 383 13.82 -12.85 -20.68
N LEU A 384 12.58 -12.67 -20.19
CA LEU A 384 12.27 -12.68 -18.76
C LEU A 384 12.10 -14.11 -18.20
N ASP A 385 11.87 -15.10 -19.06
CA ASP A 385 11.61 -16.50 -18.67
C ASP A 385 12.78 -17.15 -17.91
N GLU A 386 14.02 -16.94 -18.37
CA GLU A 386 15.20 -17.50 -17.71
C GLU A 386 15.48 -16.82 -16.36
N ILE A 387 15.26 -15.50 -16.30
CA ILE A 387 15.37 -14.71 -15.07
C ILE A 387 14.30 -15.16 -14.09
N MET A 388 13.04 -15.25 -14.52
CA MET A 388 11.92 -15.69 -13.69
C MET A 388 12.11 -17.12 -13.20
N LYS A 389 12.61 -18.03 -14.04
CA LYS A 389 12.94 -19.40 -13.64
C LYS A 389 14.06 -19.42 -12.59
N ALA A 390 15.11 -18.63 -12.77
CA ALA A 390 16.18 -18.48 -11.77
C ALA A 390 15.67 -17.85 -10.47
N THR A 391 14.81 -16.83 -10.55
CA THR A 391 14.15 -16.20 -9.40
C THR A 391 13.24 -17.20 -8.69
N MET A 392 12.45 -18.01 -9.41
CA MET A 392 11.60 -19.05 -8.82
C MET A 392 12.42 -20.17 -8.16
N GLU A 393 13.55 -20.57 -8.74
CA GLU A 393 14.49 -21.49 -8.08
C GLU A 393 15.04 -20.89 -6.78
N LEU A 394 15.38 -19.60 -6.78
CA LEU A 394 15.86 -18.87 -5.59
C LEU A 394 14.77 -18.73 -4.50
N LEU A 395 13.52 -18.46 -4.89
CA LEU A 395 12.37 -18.33 -3.98
C LEU A 395 11.77 -19.68 -3.54
N SER A 396 12.21 -20.79 -4.14
CA SER A 396 11.64 -22.13 -3.90
C SER A 396 11.71 -22.61 -2.43
N PRO A 397 12.75 -22.32 -1.64
CA PRO A 397 12.75 -22.65 -0.21
C PRO A 397 11.70 -21.85 0.55
N GLN A 398 11.58 -20.55 0.28
CA GLN A 398 10.65 -19.65 0.96
C GLN A 398 9.20 -20.04 0.71
N ARG A 399 8.88 -20.48 -0.53
CA ARG A 399 7.58 -21.08 -0.85
C ARG A 399 7.28 -22.29 0.03
N SER A 400 8.21 -23.23 0.11
CA SER A 400 8.03 -24.48 0.87
C SER A 400 7.91 -24.20 2.36
N ILE A 401 8.70 -23.25 2.90
CA ILE A 401 8.63 -22.79 4.30
C ILE A 401 7.26 -22.19 4.62
N ARG A 402 6.73 -21.29 3.78
CA ARG A 402 5.41 -20.68 4.02
C ARG A 402 4.29 -21.72 4.00
N GLN A 403 4.32 -22.66 3.04
CA GLN A 403 3.34 -23.75 3.00
C GLN A 403 3.44 -24.65 4.23
N ALA A 404 4.67 -24.95 4.69
CA ALA A 404 4.90 -25.73 5.90
C ALA A 404 4.36 -25.02 7.15
N ASP A 405 4.58 -23.71 7.29
CA ASP A 405 4.05 -22.90 8.39
C ASP A 405 2.51 -22.98 8.45
N LEU A 406 1.84 -22.92 7.29
CA LEU A 406 0.38 -23.04 7.20
C LEU A 406 -0.12 -24.44 7.54
N CYS A 407 0.54 -25.49 7.02
CA CYS A 407 0.25 -26.87 7.39
C CYS A 407 0.41 -27.11 8.90
N PHE A 408 1.46 -26.53 9.49
CA PHE A 408 1.71 -26.61 10.93
C PHE A 408 0.59 -25.97 11.74
N LYS A 409 0.14 -24.76 11.36
CA LYS A 409 -1.01 -24.09 12.00
C LYS A 409 -2.31 -24.88 11.85
N GLN A 410 -2.46 -25.67 10.79
CA GLN A 410 -3.58 -26.58 10.57
C GLN A 410 -3.43 -27.94 11.30
N SER A 411 -2.36 -28.15 12.08
CA SER A 411 -2.01 -29.45 12.70
C SER A 411 -1.75 -30.60 11.70
N LYS A 412 -1.47 -30.28 10.42
CA LYS A 412 -1.05 -31.24 9.39
C LYS A 412 0.47 -31.47 9.51
N PHE A 413 0.88 -32.14 10.59
CA PHE A 413 2.29 -32.24 10.97
C PHE A 413 3.16 -32.97 9.94
N ASP A 414 2.66 -34.06 9.34
CA ASP A 414 3.43 -34.84 8.36
C ASP A 414 3.69 -34.04 7.08
N GLU A 415 2.67 -33.35 6.56
CA GLU A 415 2.80 -32.46 5.40
C GLU A 415 3.76 -31.29 5.69
N ALA A 416 3.69 -30.69 6.88
CA ALA A 416 4.61 -29.64 7.29
C ALA A 416 6.07 -30.14 7.35
N ILE A 417 6.30 -31.34 7.89
CA ILE A 417 7.63 -31.98 7.94
C ILE A 417 8.19 -32.17 6.53
N ASP A 418 7.39 -32.73 5.62
CA ASP A 418 7.83 -32.98 4.24
C ASP A 418 8.16 -31.68 3.50
N LEU A 419 7.38 -30.63 3.72
CA LEU A 419 7.62 -29.30 3.14
C LEU A 419 8.86 -28.61 3.73
N TYR A 420 9.11 -28.68 5.04
CA TYR A 420 10.36 -28.18 5.62
C TYR A 420 11.58 -28.95 5.13
N LYS A 421 11.50 -30.29 5.03
CA LYS A 421 12.58 -31.10 4.43
C LYS A 421 12.83 -30.73 2.97
N LYS A 422 11.77 -30.50 2.20
CA LYS A 422 11.88 -30.00 0.82
C LYS A 422 12.53 -28.63 0.74
N ALA A 423 12.22 -27.73 1.68
CA ALA A 423 12.88 -26.42 1.78
C ALA A 423 14.38 -26.57 2.07
N LEU A 424 14.76 -27.45 2.99
CA LEU A 424 16.16 -27.75 3.30
C LEU A 424 16.89 -28.32 2.08
N THR A 425 16.32 -29.30 1.39
CA THR A 425 16.91 -29.83 0.15
C THR A 425 17.07 -28.77 -0.94
N ALA A 426 16.16 -27.79 -1.00
CA ALA A 426 16.28 -26.67 -1.93
C ALA A 426 17.40 -25.70 -1.52
N LEU A 427 17.57 -25.42 -0.22
CA LEU A 427 18.68 -24.64 0.32
C LEU A 427 20.03 -25.32 0.05
N ASP A 428 20.14 -26.63 0.26
CA ASP A 428 21.38 -27.40 -0.01
C ASP A 428 21.80 -27.32 -1.49
N LYS A 429 20.81 -27.28 -2.40
CA LYS A 429 21.06 -27.09 -3.84
C LYS A 429 21.47 -25.66 -4.19
N GLN A 430 21.09 -24.67 -3.38
CA GLN A 430 21.47 -23.27 -3.57
C GLN A 430 22.86 -22.97 -3.03
N GLU A 431 23.30 -23.61 -1.94
CA GLU A 431 24.67 -23.44 -1.40
C GLU A 431 25.78 -23.80 -2.40
N ASN A 432 25.47 -24.70 -3.35
CA ASN A 432 26.39 -25.11 -4.40
C ASN A 432 26.36 -24.20 -5.65
N LYS A 433 25.62 -23.07 -5.63
CA LYS A 433 25.55 -22.11 -6.73
C LYS A 433 25.83 -20.69 -6.22
N PRO A 434 26.68 -19.88 -6.90
CA PRO A 434 26.91 -18.50 -6.48
C PRO A 434 25.61 -17.70 -6.57
N PHE A 435 25.27 -17.01 -5.48
CA PHE A 435 24.13 -16.10 -5.42
C PHE A 435 24.34 -14.93 -6.38
N ILE A 436 23.46 -14.77 -7.35
CA ILE A 436 23.40 -13.58 -8.18
C ILE A 436 22.62 -12.53 -7.36
N GLY A 437 23.35 -11.60 -6.75
CA GLY A 437 22.74 -10.51 -5.98
C GLY A 437 21.73 -9.71 -6.80
N PHE A 438 20.69 -9.19 -6.13
CA PHE A 438 19.62 -8.37 -6.73
C PHE A 438 20.17 -7.18 -7.57
N SER A 439 21.38 -6.69 -7.28
CA SER A 439 22.07 -5.66 -8.08
C SER A 439 22.42 -6.12 -9.51
N LYS A 440 22.83 -7.38 -9.69
CA LYS A 440 23.07 -7.97 -11.02
C LYS A 440 21.76 -8.20 -11.79
N MET A 441 20.65 -8.47 -11.09
CA MET A 441 19.32 -8.53 -11.71
C MET A 441 18.84 -7.15 -12.17
N SER A 442 19.18 -6.08 -11.44
CA SER A 442 18.88 -4.69 -11.83
C SER A 442 19.60 -4.25 -13.11
N GLY A 443 20.83 -4.69 -13.35
CA GLY A 443 21.59 -4.36 -14.58
C GLY A 443 21.02 -5.03 -15.84
N LEU A 444 20.45 -6.23 -15.71
CA LEU A 444 19.77 -6.94 -16.80
C LEU A 444 18.44 -6.27 -17.18
N VAL A 445 17.70 -5.74 -16.21
CA VAL A 445 16.46 -4.95 -16.45
C VAL A 445 16.77 -3.63 -17.15
N GLN A 446 18.00 -3.11 -17.03
CA GLN A 446 18.48 -1.89 -17.68
C GLN A 446 19.12 -2.12 -19.06
N GLY A 447 19.09 -3.36 -19.58
CA GLY A 447 19.45 -3.65 -20.98
C GLY A 447 20.94 -3.89 -21.25
N GLU A 448 21.75 -4.27 -20.24
CA GLU A 448 23.15 -4.66 -20.48
C GLU A 448 23.26 -6.01 -21.24
N SER A 449 24.20 -6.10 -22.18
CA SER A 449 24.37 -7.28 -23.03
C SER A 449 24.95 -8.49 -22.27
N PRO A 450 24.52 -9.74 -22.57
CA PRO A 450 25.04 -10.98 -21.96
C PRO A 450 26.55 -11.21 -22.18
N SER A 451 27.15 -10.50 -23.14
CA SER A 451 28.54 -10.67 -23.57
C SER A 451 29.59 -10.16 -22.58
N SER A 452 29.19 -9.47 -21.50
CA SER A 452 30.11 -9.08 -20.41
C SER A 452 30.31 -10.19 -19.37
N MET A 453 29.62 -11.33 -19.51
CA MET A 453 29.75 -12.49 -18.64
C MET A 453 31.01 -13.30 -19.01
N THR A 454 32.13 -13.05 -18.34
CA THR A 454 33.14 -14.12 -18.21
C THR A 454 32.57 -15.19 -17.29
N SER A 455 32.31 -16.37 -17.86
CA SER A 455 32.06 -17.58 -17.08
C SER A 455 33.34 -17.89 -16.30
N PRO A 456 33.31 -18.19 -14.98
CA PRO A 456 34.45 -18.82 -14.34
C PRO A 456 34.63 -20.20 -14.99
N ALA A 457 35.83 -20.49 -15.46
CA ALA A 457 36.12 -21.80 -16.01
C ALA A 457 36.14 -22.83 -14.87
N PRO A 458 35.76 -24.10 -15.12
CA PRO A 458 35.76 -25.15 -14.10
C PRO A 458 37.15 -25.47 -13.52
N GLU A 459 38.23 -24.89 -14.06
CA GLU A 459 39.62 -25.07 -13.61
C GLU A 459 40.02 -24.16 -12.43
N ASP A 460 39.19 -23.18 -12.05
CA ASP A 460 39.49 -22.24 -10.94
C ASP A 460 39.19 -22.80 -9.52
N TYR A 461 38.73 -24.05 -9.41
CA TYR A 461 38.19 -24.60 -8.15
C TYR A 461 39.08 -25.60 -7.40
N ASP A 462 40.29 -25.92 -7.89
CA ASP A 462 41.07 -27.05 -7.35
C ASP A 462 42.49 -26.73 -6.86
N VAL A 463 42.78 -25.46 -6.52
CA VAL A 463 44.08 -25.11 -5.88
C VAL A 463 43.85 -24.50 -4.51
N ALA A 464 44.31 -25.21 -3.47
CA ALA A 464 44.40 -24.68 -2.10
C ALA A 464 45.20 -23.36 -2.12
N PRO A 465 44.61 -22.21 -1.73
CA PRO A 465 45.27 -20.93 -1.94
C PRO A 465 46.30 -20.69 -0.83
N THR A 466 47.57 -20.88 -1.14
CA THR A 466 48.65 -20.16 -0.46
C THR A 466 48.68 -18.75 -1.02
N MET A 467 48.16 -17.73 -0.31
CA MET A 467 48.15 -16.36 -0.83
C MET A 467 48.19 -15.27 0.27
N ASN A 468 48.90 -14.18 -0.04
CA ASN A 468 48.76 -12.83 0.51
C ASN A 468 48.26 -11.91 -0.63
N GLY A 469 47.31 -11.00 -0.36
CA GLY A 469 46.89 -9.95 -1.31
C GLY A 469 45.41 -9.97 -1.72
N PRO A 470 44.98 -9.15 -2.71
CA PRO A 470 43.61 -8.62 -2.95
C PRO A 470 42.46 -9.63 -3.18
N ASP A 471 42.70 -10.93 -3.00
CA ASP A 471 41.69 -11.99 -2.95
C ASP A 471 41.00 -12.12 -1.57
N GLN A 472 41.47 -11.40 -0.54
CA GLN A 472 40.82 -11.36 0.78
C GLN A 472 39.39 -10.80 0.72
N THR A 473 39.11 -9.84 -0.17
CA THR A 473 37.79 -9.22 -0.35
C THR A 473 36.79 -10.18 -0.99
N LYS A 474 37.23 -10.97 -1.97
CA LYS A 474 36.39 -12.03 -2.58
C LYS A 474 36.10 -13.16 -1.59
N LEU A 475 37.06 -13.49 -0.73
CA LEU A 475 36.87 -14.46 0.35
C LEU A 475 35.82 -13.98 1.35
N ASN A 476 35.80 -12.69 1.68
CA ASN A 476 34.82 -12.11 2.58
C ASN A 476 33.40 -12.12 1.97
N ASP A 477 33.23 -11.77 0.69
CA ASP A 477 31.92 -11.77 0.03
C ASP A 477 31.31 -13.20 -0.06
N VAL A 478 32.15 -14.21 -0.32
CA VAL A 478 31.71 -15.62 -0.34
C VAL A 478 31.43 -16.11 1.08
N SER A 479 32.24 -15.71 2.06
CA SER A 479 32.03 -16.02 3.48
C SER A 479 30.71 -15.46 4.00
N ASP A 480 30.37 -14.21 3.67
CA ASP A 480 29.13 -13.56 4.10
C ASP A 480 27.89 -14.23 3.50
N LEU A 481 27.98 -14.71 2.25
CA LEU A 481 26.89 -15.42 1.59
C LEU A 481 26.63 -16.81 2.21
N VAL A 482 27.69 -17.54 2.54
CA VAL A 482 27.62 -18.84 3.23
C VAL A 482 27.04 -18.68 4.64
N LEU A 483 27.32 -17.56 5.31
CA LEU A 483 26.72 -17.24 6.61
C LEU A 483 25.21 -16.98 6.50
N VAL A 484 24.75 -16.29 5.45
CA VAL A 484 23.30 -16.05 5.20
C VAL A 484 22.56 -17.36 4.89
N SER A 485 23.13 -18.25 4.07
CA SER A 485 22.49 -19.54 3.76
C SER A 485 22.39 -20.42 4.99
N THR A 486 23.47 -20.48 5.78
CA THR A 486 23.53 -21.25 7.03
C THR A 486 22.52 -20.70 8.05
N ALA A 487 22.39 -19.38 8.17
CA ALA A 487 21.39 -18.74 9.02
C ALA A 487 19.95 -19.10 8.62
N HIS A 488 19.63 -19.10 7.32
CA HIS A 488 18.33 -19.57 6.83
C HIS A 488 18.09 -21.04 7.15
N ARG A 489 19.09 -21.90 6.97
CA ARG A 489 19.01 -23.34 7.28
C ARG A 489 18.70 -23.56 8.76
N VAL A 490 19.42 -22.89 9.66
CA VAL A 490 19.17 -22.92 11.10
C VAL A 490 17.72 -22.53 11.41
N GLY A 491 17.21 -21.47 10.79
CA GLY A 491 15.82 -21.04 10.95
C GLY A 491 14.80 -22.10 10.53
N VAL A 492 15.05 -22.82 9.42
CA VAL A 492 14.15 -23.88 8.93
C VAL A 492 14.22 -25.14 9.79
N MET A 493 15.41 -25.55 10.21
CA MET A 493 15.58 -26.73 11.07
C MET A 493 14.96 -26.51 12.46
N LYS A 494 15.06 -25.29 13.00
CA LYS A 494 14.36 -24.87 14.22
C LYS A 494 12.85 -25.10 14.10
N LYS A 495 12.23 -24.60 13.01
CA LYS A 495 10.80 -24.81 12.75
C LYS A 495 10.45 -26.29 12.59
N LEU A 496 11.28 -27.06 11.90
CA LEU A 496 11.11 -28.50 11.77
C LEU A 496 11.10 -29.20 13.14
N ALA A 497 11.99 -28.82 14.06
CA ALA A 497 11.99 -29.32 15.42
C ALA A 497 10.71 -28.95 16.19
N GLU A 498 10.19 -27.73 16.02
CA GLU A 498 8.90 -27.31 16.61
C GLU A 498 7.74 -28.19 16.14
N VAL A 499 7.73 -28.61 14.87
CA VAL A 499 6.72 -29.56 14.36
C VAL A 499 6.84 -30.92 15.03
N TYR A 500 8.05 -31.48 15.15
CA TYR A 500 8.27 -32.75 15.85
C TYR A 500 7.88 -32.66 17.34
N MET A 501 8.16 -31.53 17.99
CA MET A 501 7.70 -31.24 19.36
C MET A 501 6.18 -31.28 19.48
N ALA A 502 5.46 -30.63 18.56
CA ALA A 502 3.99 -30.62 18.55
C ALA A 502 3.40 -32.02 18.29
N LYS A 503 4.06 -32.81 17.43
CA LYS A 503 3.73 -34.23 17.19
C LYS A 503 4.06 -35.15 18.38
N LYS A 504 4.76 -34.63 19.40
CA LYS A 504 5.30 -35.36 20.57
C LYS A 504 6.39 -36.37 20.21
N ASP A 505 7.00 -36.23 19.05
CA ASP A 505 8.21 -36.98 18.68
C ASP A 505 9.44 -36.27 19.22
N TYR A 506 9.60 -36.33 20.55
CA TYR A 506 10.67 -35.62 21.24
C TYR A 506 12.05 -36.16 20.88
N ALA A 507 12.17 -37.44 20.51
CA ALA A 507 13.45 -38.04 20.13
C ALA A 507 13.98 -37.41 18.84
N THR A 508 13.15 -37.31 17.80
CA THR A 508 13.55 -36.65 16.56
C THR A 508 13.69 -35.14 16.73
N ALA A 509 12.88 -34.51 17.60
CA ALA A 509 13.06 -33.09 17.90
C ALA A 509 14.43 -32.78 18.54
N VAL A 510 14.90 -33.62 19.48
CA VAL A 510 16.27 -33.49 20.05
C VAL A 510 17.31 -33.63 18.94
N TYR A 511 17.22 -34.67 18.12
CA TYR A 511 18.18 -34.91 17.04
C TYR A 511 18.29 -33.71 16.09
N VAL A 512 17.16 -33.16 15.65
CA VAL A 512 17.15 -32.00 14.75
C VAL A 512 17.72 -30.77 15.46
N LEU A 513 17.40 -30.54 16.73
CA LEU A 513 17.95 -29.42 17.48
C LEU A 513 19.45 -29.55 17.73
N ASP A 514 19.98 -30.77 17.90
CA ASP A 514 21.42 -31.02 18.08
C ASP A 514 22.17 -30.57 16.81
N GLU A 515 21.73 -31.04 15.64
CA GLU A 515 22.28 -30.59 14.35
C GLU A 515 22.09 -29.07 14.13
N THR A 516 20.94 -28.53 14.54
CA THR A 516 20.66 -27.09 14.41
C THR A 516 21.60 -26.25 15.28
N MET A 517 21.92 -26.71 16.49
CA MET A 517 22.83 -26.03 17.41
C MET A 517 24.26 -26.05 16.89
N GLU A 518 24.73 -27.19 16.39
CA GLU A 518 26.06 -27.32 15.78
C GLU A 518 26.26 -26.33 14.61
N LEU A 519 25.20 -26.13 13.80
CA LEU A 519 25.21 -25.14 12.72
C LEU A 519 25.12 -23.70 13.24
N ALA A 520 24.29 -23.44 14.24
CA ALA A 520 24.11 -22.10 14.80
C ALA A 520 25.39 -21.60 15.50
N GLU A 521 26.12 -22.48 16.18
CA GLU A 521 27.39 -22.15 16.86
C GLU A 521 28.54 -21.79 15.89
N GLN A 522 28.41 -22.14 14.60
CA GLN A 522 29.36 -21.74 13.56
C GLN A 522 29.14 -20.30 13.05
N LEU A 523 28.03 -19.67 13.43
CA LEU A 523 27.65 -18.33 12.96
C LEU A 523 28.30 -17.22 13.82
N ASN A 524 28.84 -16.20 13.15
CA ASN A 524 29.36 -14.98 13.78
C ASN A 524 28.30 -13.86 13.84
N GLU A 525 28.61 -12.75 14.53
CA GLU A 525 27.78 -11.53 14.51
C GLU A 525 27.52 -11.07 13.06
N PRO A 526 26.27 -10.75 12.66
CA PRO A 526 25.07 -10.47 13.46
C PRO A 526 24.15 -11.67 13.75
N TYR A 527 24.52 -12.89 13.34
CA TYR A 527 23.65 -14.07 13.37
C TYR A 527 23.71 -14.86 14.68
N GLN A 528 24.49 -14.41 15.67
CA GLN A 528 24.60 -15.05 16.99
C GLN A 528 23.25 -15.12 17.73
N ALA A 529 22.30 -14.23 17.42
CA ALA A 529 20.94 -14.29 17.96
C ALA A 529 20.21 -15.61 17.63
N LEU A 530 20.60 -16.32 16.57
CA LEU A 530 20.01 -17.62 16.24
C LEU A 530 20.40 -18.72 17.25
N VAL A 531 21.56 -18.62 17.91
CA VAL A 531 21.93 -19.55 19.00
C VAL A 531 20.93 -19.40 20.16
N ALA A 532 20.51 -18.18 20.46
CA ALA A 532 19.52 -17.90 21.50
C ALA A 532 18.14 -18.49 21.15
N ASP A 533 17.73 -18.38 19.89
CA ASP A 533 16.49 -18.98 19.38
C ASP A 533 16.48 -20.51 19.50
N VAL A 534 17.61 -21.17 19.20
CA VAL A 534 17.75 -22.63 19.33
C VAL A 534 17.74 -23.03 20.81
N CYS A 535 18.41 -22.26 21.68
CA CYS A 535 18.37 -22.46 23.13
C CYS A 535 16.93 -22.34 23.68
N ASP A 536 16.15 -21.35 23.23
CA ASP A 536 14.72 -21.23 23.61
C ASP A 536 13.93 -22.47 23.19
N CYS A 537 14.15 -22.96 21.97
CA CYS A 537 13.48 -24.18 21.48
C CYS A 537 13.82 -25.42 22.33
N TYR A 538 15.09 -25.61 22.69
CA TYR A 538 15.49 -26.65 23.65
C TYR A 538 14.84 -26.48 25.02
N GLY A 539 14.79 -25.26 25.54
CA GLY A 539 14.15 -24.95 26.81
C GLY A 539 12.68 -25.40 26.80
N ARG A 540 11.94 -25.06 25.74
CA ARG A 540 10.54 -25.48 25.57
C ARG A 540 10.38 -26.99 25.41
N LEU A 541 11.29 -27.65 24.67
CA LEU A 541 11.31 -29.11 24.53
C LEU A 541 11.51 -29.80 25.89
N ASN A 542 12.41 -29.28 26.72
CA ASN A 542 12.64 -29.78 28.07
C ASN A 542 11.43 -29.50 28.99
N MET A 543 10.77 -28.33 28.87
CA MET A 543 9.52 -28.04 29.57
C MET A 543 8.42 -29.07 29.23
N MET A 544 8.25 -29.39 27.94
CA MET A 544 7.26 -30.39 27.50
C MET A 544 7.57 -31.79 28.05
N GLN A 545 8.85 -32.13 28.21
CA GLN A 545 9.30 -33.37 28.84
C GLN A 545 9.33 -33.32 30.38
N LYS A 546 8.93 -32.19 31.00
CA LYS A 546 9.00 -31.93 32.45
C LYS A 546 10.41 -32.00 33.05
N LYS A 547 11.42 -31.76 32.21
CA LYS A 547 12.84 -31.63 32.58
C LYS A 547 13.13 -30.18 32.94
N TYR A 548 12.55 -29.72 34.05
CA TYR A 548 12.55 -28.29 34.42
C TYR A 548 13.96 -27.72 34.69
N PRO A 549 14.89 -28.43 35.36
CA PRO A 549 16.26 -27.94 35.53
C PRO A 549 17.02 -27.76 34.21
N GLU A 550 16.86 -28.68 33.27
CA GLU A 550 17.46 -28.61 31.95
C GLU A 550 16.80 -27.52 31.10
N ALA A 551 15.51 -27.29 31.26
CA ALA A 551 14.80 -26.16 30.64
C ALA A 551 15.33 -24.81 31.14
N GLU A 552 15.47 -24.67 32.47
CA GLU A 552 16.01 -23.46 33.10
C GLU A 552 17.42 -23.14 32.57
N HIS A 553 18.29 -24.16 32.47
CA HIS A 553 19.64 -23.99 31.93
C HIS A 553 19.62 -23.41 30.51
N GLN A 554 18.76 -23.94 29.63
CA GLN A 554 18.69 -23.50 28.24
C GLN A 554 18.04 -22.11 28.10
N PHE A 555 16.97 -21.81 28.86
CA PHE A 555 16.39 -20.46 28.85
C PHE A 555 17.34 -19.41 29.42
N ARG A 556 18.15 -19.76 30.42
CA ARG A 556 19.19 -18.87 30.96
C ARG A 556 20.24 -18.55 29.90
N ARG A 557 20.72 -19.56 29.15
CA ARG A 557 21.60 -19.35 27.99
C ARG A 557 20.97 -18.43 26.94
N ALA A 558 19.70 -18.64 26.60
CA ALA A 558 19.00 -17.80 25.62
C ALA A 558 18.95 -16.33 26.07
N VAL A 559 18.57 -16.06 27.32
CA VAL A 559 18.53 -14.70 27.89
C VAL A 559 19.93 -14.07 27.95
N GLU A 560 20.96 -14.84 28.32
CA GLU A 560 22.36 -14.38 28.33
C GLU A 560 22.83 -13.96 26.93
N PHE A 561 22.55 -14.78 25.91
CA PHE A 561 22.86 -14.44 24.52
C PHE A 561 22.13 -13.17 24.06
N TYR A 562 20.81 -13.08 24.25
CA TYR A 562 20.09 -11.84 23.90
C TYR A 562 20.62 -10.63 24.71
N SER A 563 21.05 -10.80 25.95
CA SER A 563 21.63 -9.68 26.72
C SER A 563 23.03 -9.24 26.25
N SER A 564 23.71 -10.07 25.46
CA SER A 564 25.06 -9.78 24.94
C SER A 564 25.07 -9.01 23.61
N VAL A 565 23.93 -8.98 22.89
CA VAL A 565 23.77 -8.23 21.64
C VAL A 565 23.76 -6.73 21.93
N LYS A 566 24.76 -6.00 21.41
CA LYS A 566 24.97 -4.58 21.73
C LYS A 566 24.14 -3.61 20.88
N ASP A 567 23.90 -3.96 19.62
CA ASP A 567 23.19 -3.11 18.65
C ASP A 567 22.19 -3.96 17.83
N PRO A 568 20.99 -4.25 18.37
CA PRO A 568 19.98 -4.97 17.61
C PRO A 568 19.48 -4.12 16.43
N MET A 569 19.27 -4.76 15.29
CA MET A 569 18.79 -4.11 14.07
C MET A 569 17.39 -3.47 14.26
N ASP A 570 16.53 -4.13 15.04
CA ASP A 570 15.22 -3.62 15.49
C ASP A 570 15.13 -3.70 17.03
N PRO A 571 15.32 -2.58 17.76
CA PRO A 571 15.29 -2.56 19.21
C PRO A 571 13.93 -2.95 19.82
N GLU A 572 12.81 -2.67 19.14
CA GLU A 572 11.48 -2.93 19.68
C GLU A 572 11.16 -4.42 19.59
N GLU A 573 11.39 -5.04 18.42
CA GLU A 573 11.28 -6.48 18.23
C GLU A 573 12.20 -7.23 19.19
N PHE A 574 13.45 -6.77 19.34
CA PHE A 574 14.42 -7.37 20.22
C PHE A 574 13.96 -7.43 21.69
N VAL A 575 13.38 -6.35 22.20
CA VAL A 575 12.82 -6.31 23.57
C VAL A 575 11.69 -7.32 23.74
N THR A 576 10.83 -7.51 22.73
CA THR A 576 9.75 -8.50 22.82
C THR A 576 10.28 -9.93 22.91
N VAL A 577 11.32 -10.27 22.14
CA VAL A 577 11.94 -11.60 22.15
C VAL A 577 12.64 -11.88 23.48
N VAL A 578 13.40 -10.91 24.02
CA VAL A 578 14.05 -11.02 25.34
C VAL A 578 13.02 -11.23 26.45
N ASN A 579 11.91 -10.48 26.41
CA ASN A 579 10.84 -10.61 27.41
C ASN A 579 10.17 -11.99 27.33
N LYS A 580 9.96 -12.53 26.12
CA LYS A 580 9.42 -13.87 25.92
C LYS A 580 10.32 -14.94 26.51
N ALA A 581 11.62 -14.91 26.21
CA ALA A 581 12.59 -15.85 26.78
C ALA A 581 12.68 -15.74 28.31
N SER A 582 12.61 -14.51 28.85
CA SER A 582 12.60 -14.27 30.30
C SER A 582 11.34 -14.84 30.97
N ASN A 583 10.18 -14.73 30.32
CA ASN A 583 8.94 -15.33 30.81
C ASN A 583 8.98 -16.86 30.74
N CYS A 584 9.56 -17.46 29.70
CA CYS A 584 9.80 -18.91 29.64
C CYS A 584 10.72 -19.39 30.79
N LEU A 585 11.79 -18.64 31.09
CA LEU A 585 12.64 -18.90 32.24
C LEU A 585 11.85 -18.82 33.55
N ALA A 586 11.03 -17.78 33.72
CA ALA A 586 10.16 -17.61 34.88
C ALA A 586 9.22 -18.79 35.07
N ASP A 587 8.58 -19.28 34.01
CA ASP A 587 7.69 -20.46 34.04
C ASP A 587 8.45 -21.73 34.45
N SER A 588 9.69 -21.91 33.98
CA SER A 588 10.53 -23.06 34.37
C SER A 588 10.96 -23.02 35.84
N LEU A 589 11.18 -21.82 36.39
CA LEU A 589 11.51 -21.60 37.81
C LEU A 589 10.28 -21.81 38.70
N GLU A 590 9.11 -21.37 38.25
CA GLU A 590 7.83 -21.60 38.93
C GLU A 590 7.53 -23.10 39.05
N ALA A 591 7.70 -23.85 37.96
CA ALA A 591 7.51 -25.30 37.96
C ALA A 591 8.45 -26.05 38.94
N GLN A 592 9.59 -25.45 39.28
CA GLN A 592 10.54 -25.96 40.28
C GLN A 592 10.27 -25.44 41.71
N GLY A 593 9.33 -24.52 41.90
CA GLY A 593 9.06 -23.87 43.19
C GLY A 593 10.05 -22.76 43.58
N LYS A 594 10.89 -22.29 42.66
CA LYS A 594 11.88 -21.21 42.88
C LYS A 594 11.26 -19.82 42.73
N ILE A 595 10.28 -19.51 43.58
CA ILE A 595 9.40 -18.32 43.45
C ILE A 595 10.17 -16.99 43.52
N ASP A 596 11.23 -16.90 44.34
CA ASP A 596 11.99 -15.66 44.50
C ASP A 596 12.88 -15.34 43.30
N GLU A 597 13.37 -16.36 42.59
CA GLU A 597 14.11 -16.18 41.34
C GLU A 597 13.15 -15.89 40.18
N MET A 598 12.02 -16.59 40.11
CA MET A 598 10.99 -16.38 39.09
C MET A 598 10.56 -14.92 38.97
N LYS A 599 10.31 -14.24 40.11
CA LYS A 599 9.90 -12.82 40.15
C LYS A 599 10.88 -11.86 39.47
N LYS A 600 12.16 -12.22 39.35
CA LYS A 600 13.18 -11.39 38.70
C LYS A 600 13.05 -11.40 37.17
N TYR A 601 12.56 -12.52 36.63
CA TYR A 601 12.51 -12.76 35.19
C TYR A 601 11.10 -12.59 34.60
N ARG A 602 10.05 -12.53 35.43
CA ARG A 602 8.70 -12.22 34.97
C ARG A 602 8.63 -10.78 34.44
N LYS A 603 8.27 -10.62 33.17
CA LYS A 603 8.16 -9.34 32.46
C LYS A 603 6.74 -9.05 32.03
#